data_AF-A0A353G1X6-F1
#
_entry.id   AF-A0A353G1X6-F1
#
_cell.length_a   1.000
_cell.length_b   1.000
_cell.length_c   1.000
_cell.angle_alpha   90.00
_cell.angle_beta   90.00
_cell.angle_gamma   90.00
#
_symmetry.space_group_name_H-M   'P 1'
#
loop_
_entity.id
_entity.type
_entity.pdbx_description
1 polymer ?
#
loop_
_entity_poly.entity_id
_entity_poly.type
_entity_poly.pdbx_seq_one_letter_code
_entity_poly.pdbx_strand_id
1 'polypeptide(L)'
;MQDLGYTAHARELKRIFGIPLRAFLPADIVTPLESFEKSEQGKLLNALVNDMTTNTPTSVTPSQIDAAGKAGAILRAELIVKAGTALNAAAEKRKSELYADFIRGSIVALVVTILVVILCLLVMRTVSAIIRVIETRMGKLADGETQAPIPFATRKDEFGGIARSVEVFRQSAIRNKQLEAEAEHNRQRSEAERAEVQRRAEADAEERLNKATGALASGLRQLADGDMNCEIHEQFAPQFEALRQDFNISVKQLRDVLISVGNSASAVQAGSGEISQAADNLARRTEQQAASLEETAAALEEITTNVKSTSKRTNEARDLVKEARSNAGQSSTVVGNAVSAMERIEQASIQISQIIGVIDEIAFQTNLLALN
;
A
#
# COMPACT_ATOMS: atom_id res chain seq x y z
N MET A 1 22.32 123.89 59.52
CA MET A 1 22.97 123.29 58.33
C MET A 1 22.19 122.13 57.70
N GLN A 2 21.23 121.48 58.38
CA GLN A 2 20.36 120.47 57.75
C GLN A 2 19.31 121.07 56.77
N ASP A 3 18.91 122.34 56.90
CA ASP A 3 17.87 122.96 56.05
C ASP A 3 18.31 123.36 54.63
N LEU A 4 19.58 123.69 54.38
CA LEU A 4 20.04 124.09 53.03
C LEU A 4 20.08 122.91 52.04
N GLY A 5 20.27 121.68 52.53
CA GLY A 5 20.24 120.48 51.68
C GLY A 5 18.85 120.21 51.09
N TYR A 6 17.81 120.53 51.85
CA TYR A 6 16.42 120.27 51.46
C TYR A 6 15.97 121.17 50.29
N THR A 7 16.38 122.44 50.27
CA THR A 7 16.01 123.38 49.21
C THR A 7 16.74 123.11 47.89
N ALA A 8 18.02 122.72 47.96
CA ALA A 8 18.77 122.28 46.79
C ALA A 8 18.15 121.00 46.17
N HIS A 9 17.82 120.02 47.02
CA HIS A 9 17.18 118.78 46.56
C HIS A 9 15.77 119.00 45.99
N ALA A 10 14.98 119.91 46.57
CA ALA A 10 13.68 120.28 46.03
C ALA A 10 13.77 120.93 44.63
N ARG A 11 14.80 121.75 44.38
CA ARG A 11 15.05 122.34 43.06
C ARG A 11 15.42 121.26 42.03
N GLU A 12 16.23 120.29 42.42
CA GLU A 12 16.62 119.16 41.57
C GLU A 12 15.42 118.23 41.27
N LEU A 13 14.62 117.89 42.28
CA LEU A 13 13.37 117.14 42.10
C LEU A 13 12.41 117.86 41.15
N LYS A 14 12.26 119.19 41.27
CA LYS A 14 11.44 119.97 40.34
C LYS A 14 12.01 119.95 38.92
N ARG A 15 13.34 119.95 38.74
CA ARG A 15 13.97 119.85 37.41
C ARG A 15 13.78 118.47 36.78
N ILE A 16 13.96 117.41 37.55
CA ILE A 16 13.87 116.01 37.07
C ILE A 16 12.42 115.62 36.83
N PHE A 17 11.56 115.84 37.82
CA PHE A 17 10.20 115.35 37.81
C PHE A 17 9.18 116.37 37.32
N GLY A 18 9.51 117.66 37.23
CA GLY A 18 8.54 118.70 36.84
C GLY A 18 7.96 118.50 35.44
N ILE A 19 8.77 118.13 34.45
CA ILE A 19 8.31 117.88 33.06
C ILE A 19 7.47 116.57 32.98
N PRO A 20 7.94 115.42 33.50
CA PRO A 20 7.14 114.20 33.55
C PRO A 20 5.82 114.36 34.32
N LEU A 21 5.83 115.07 35.47
CA LEU A 21 4.62 115.31 36.25
C LEU A 21 3.57 116.06 35.43
N ARG A 22 3.98 117.07 34.65
CA ARG A 22 3.07 117.86 33.81
C ARG A 22 2.42 117.06 32.68
N ALA A 23 3.07 116.00 32.20
CA ALA A 23 2.52 115.13 31.14
C ALA A 23 1.51 114.11 31.67
N PHE A 24 1.61 113.73 32.94
CA PHE A 24 0.77 112.69 33.56
C PHE A 24 -0.34 113.24 34.47
N LEU A 25 -0.16 114.44 35.04
CA LEU A 25 -1.18 115.06 35.88
C LEU A 25 -2.26 115.72 35.03
N PRO A 26 -3.54 115.55 35.37
CA PRO A 26 -4.63 116.23 34.69
C PRO A 26 -4.51 117.76 34.83
N ALA A 27 -5.05 118.47 33.83
CA ALA A 27 -4.85 119.92 33.67
C ALA A 27 -5.35 120.73 34.89
N ASP A 28 -6.36 120.22 35.59
CA ASP A 28 -6.93 120.78 36.81
C ASP A 28 -5.97 120.79 38.03
N ILE A 29 -4.89 120.00 37.98
CA ILE A 29 -3.82 119.98 39.00
C ILE A 29 -2.65 120.88 38.57
N VAL A 30 -2.32 120.87 37.27
CA VAL A 30 -1.16 121.61 36.75
C VAL A 30 -1.42 123.12 36.70
N THR A 31 -2.60 123.54 36.23
CA THR A 31 -2.92 124.96 36.03
C THR A 31 -2.89 125.79 37.32
N PRO A 32 -3.48 125.35 38.46
CA PRO A 32 -3.40 126.10 39.70
C PRO A 32 -1.96 126.26 40.22
N LEU A 33 -1.12 125.23 40.10
CA LEU A 33 0.28 125.30 40.51
C LEU A 33 1.06 126.33 39.69
N GLU A 34 0.89 126.33 38.36
CA GLU A 34 1.53 127.32 37.49
C GLU A 34 1.04 128.74 37.75
N SER A 35 -0.26 128.90 38.04
CA SER A 35 -0.82 130.22 38.38
C SER A 35 -0.22 130.78 39.67
N PHE A 36 0.02 129.93 40.67
CA PHE A 36 0.64 130.32 41.92
C PHE A 36 2.12 130.68 41.76
N GLU A 37 2.89 129.91 40.99
CA GLU A 37 4.31 130.23 40.74
C GLU A 37 4.49 131.59 40.05
N LYS A 38 3.53 132.00 39.21
CA LYS A 38 3.53 133.31 38.54
C LYS A 38 3.00 134.46 39.42
N SER A 39 2.29 134.14 40.51
CA SER A 39 1.77 135.14 41.44
C SER A 39 2.89 135.87 42.19
N GLU A 40 2.58 137.04 42.74
CA GLU A 40 3.48 137.80 43.64
C GLU A 40 4.03 136.91 44.76
N GLN A 41 3.17 136.11 45.39
CA GLN A 41 3.54 135.21 46.49
C GLN A 41 4.47 134.08 46.04
N GLY A 42 4.25 133.50 44.85
CA GLY A 42 5.11 132.47 44.27
C GLY A 42 6.48 133.01 43.87
N LYS A 43 6.52 134.23 43.31
CA LYS A 43 7.78 134.93 43.00
C LYS A 43 8.58 135.25 44.27
N LEU A 44 7.90 135.74 45.32
CA LEU A 44 8.50 135.99 46.64
C LEU A 44 9.13 134.72 47.23
N LEU A 45 8.41 133.61 47.23
CA LEU A 45 8.92 132.31 47.69
C LEU A 45 10.12 131.83 46.87
N ASN A 46 10.07 131.97 45.54
CA ASN A 46 11.19 131.60 44.68
C ASN A 46 12.41 132.50 44.90
N ALA A 47 12.21 133.81 45.09
CA ALA A 47 13.28 134.75 45.41
C ALA A 47 13.94 134.40 46.75
N LEU A 48 13.14 134.12 47.78
CA LEU A 48 13.62 133.65 49.08
C LEU A 48 14.42 132.34 48.96
N VAL A 49 13.90 131.36 48.22
CA VAL A 49 14.63 130.10 47.98
C VAL A 49 15.93 130.38 47.23
N ASN A 50 15.95 131.33 46.29
CA ASN A 50 17.17 131.69 45.59
C ASN A 50 18.19 132.31 46.54
N ASP A 51 17.79 133.32 47.33
CA ASP A 51 18.62 133.98 48.34
C ASP A 51 19.23 132.98 49.33
N MET A 52 18.41 132.05 49.83
CA MET A 52 18.86 130.98 50.73
C MET A 52 19.88 130.04 50.06
N THR A 53 19.72 129.74 48.77
CA THR A 53 20.68 128.88 48.05
C THR A 53 21.96 129.59 47.60
N THR A 54 21.90 130.89 47.33
CA THR A 54 23.06 131.70 46.96
C THR A 54 23.76 132.33 48.16
N ASN A 55 23.26 132.06 49.37
CA ASN A 55 23.73 132.60 50.64
C ASN A 55 23.82 134.15 50.63
N THR A 56 22.85 134.81 50.00
CA THR A 56 22.74 136.27 49.91
C THR A 56 21.75 136.79 50.96
N PRO A 57 21.97 137.98 51.56
CA PRO A 57 21.00 138.56 52.50
C PRO A 57 19.65 138.74 51.83
N THR A 58 18.58 138.19 52.42
CA THR A 58 17.25 138.26 51.81
C THR A 58 16.61 139.63 52.00
N SER A 59 15.96 140.12 50.95
CA SER A 59 15.19 141.38 50.97
C SER A 59 13.73 141.19 51.41
N VAL A 60 13.32 139.95 51.69
CA VAL A 60 11.93 139.60 52.01
C VAL A 60 11.70 139.65 53.52
N THR A 61 10.64 140.33 53.96
CA THR A 61 10.31 140.44 55.38
C THR A 61 9.63 139.18 55.93
N PRO A 62 9.77 138.85 57.23
CA PRO A 62 9.17 137.65 57.82
C PRO A 62 7.64 137.53 57.62
N SER A 63 6.91 138.65 57.61
CA SER A 63 5.45 138.65 57.36
C SER A 63 5.10 138.28 55.92
N GLN A 64 5.91 138.72 54.94
CA GLN A 64 5.73 138.34 53.53
C GLN A 64 6.03 136.85 53.32
N ILE A 65 7.01 136.30 54.04
CA ILE A 65 7.33 134.86 54.02
C ILE A 65 6.18 134.05 54.62
N ASP A 66 5.61 134.46 55.76
CA ASP A 66 4.48 133.75 56.39
C ASP A 66 3.23 133.74 55.50
N ALA A 67 2.89 134.89 54.91
CA ALA A 67 1.74 135.01 54.02
C ALA A 67 1.89 134.16 52.75
N ALA A 68 3.06 134.24 52.09
CA ALA A 68 3.34 133.44 50.90
C ALA A 68 3.42 131.95 51.24
N GLY A 69 4.04 131.60 52.38
CA GLY A 69 4.15 130.24 52.90
C GLY A 69 2.78 129.60 53.15
N LYS A 70 1.85 130.31 53.81
CA LYS A 70 0.47 129.86 54.03
C LYS A 70 -0.29 129.64 52.71
N ALA A 71 -0.22 130.59 51.78
CA ALA A 71 -0.86 130.44 50.47
C ALA A 71 -0.33 129.21 49.70
N GLY A 72 0.99 129.02 49.72
CA GLY A 72 1.64 127.85 49.10
C GLY A 72 1.34 126.53 49.81
N ALA A 73 1.10 126.54 51.12
CA ALA A 73 0.70 125.36 51.88
C ALA A 73 -0.76 124.96 51.60
N ILE A 74 -1.67 125.93 51.54
CA ILE A 74 -3.10 125.69 51.20
C ILE A 74 -3.22 125.08 49.80
N LEU A 75 -2.54 125.68 48.82
CA LEU A 75 -2.57 125.16 47.45
C LEU A 75 -1.99 123.74 47.37
N ARG A 76 -0.86 123.47 48.04
CA ARG A 76 -0.28 122.13 48.06
C ARG A 76 -1.20 121.11 48.71
N ALA A 77 -1.88 121.47 49.80
CA ALA A 77 -2.85 120.59 50.44
C ALA A 77 -4.02 120.25 49.50
N GLU A 78 -4.58 121.24 48.79
CA GLU A 78 -5.66 121.02 47.82
C GLU A 78 -5.21 120.13 46.65
N LEU A 79 -4.02 120.38 46.10
CA LEU A 79 -3.48 119.62 44.99
C LEU A 79 -3.16 118.16 45.36
N ILE A 80 -2.69 117.90 46.59
CA ILE A 80 -2.45 116.54 47.08
C ILE A 80 -3.76 115.75 47.12
N VAL A 81 -4.85 116.35 47.60
CA VAL A 81 -6.16 115.71 47.63
C VAL A 81 -6.66 115.42 46.21
N LYS A 82 -6.60 116.40 45.30
CA LYS A 82 -7.00 116.20 43.90
C LYS A 82 -6.17 115.10 43.22
N ALA A 83 -4.85 115.11 43.39
CA ALA A 83 -3.96 114.08 42.84
C ALA A 83 -4.30 112.69 43.38
N GLY A 84 -4.58 112.57 44.68
CA GLY A 84 -5.00 111.30 45.30
C GLY A 84 -6.31 110.78 44.73
N THR A 85 -7.32 111.65 44.55
CA THR A 85 -8.61 111.26 43.96
C THR A 85 -8.48 110.86 42.49
N ALA A 86 -7.70 111.59 41.70
CA ALA A 86 -7.47 111.27 40.29
C ALA A 86 -6.72 109.94 40.13
N LEU A 87 -5.73 109.67 40.98
CA LEU A 87 -4.98 108.41 40.95
C LEU A 87 -5.87 107.22 41.32
N ASN A 88 -6.73 107.35 42.34
CA ASN A 88 -7.69 106.30 42.71
C ASN A 88 -8.72 106.04 41.60
N ALA A 89 -9.24 107.09 40.96
CA ALA A 89 -10.16 106.93 39.84
C ALA A 89 -9.51 106.22 38.64
N ALA A 90 -8.26 106.54 38.33
CA ALA A 90 -7.49 105.87 37.29
C ALA A 90 -7.21 104.39 37.63
N ALA A 91 -6.89 104.09 38.89
CA ALA A 91 -6.64 102.73 39.37
C ALA A 91 -7.90 101.85 39.29
N GLU A 92 -9.06 102.34 39.76
CA GLU A 92 -10.32 101.59 39.68
C GLU A 92 -10.77 101.36 38.23
N LYS A 93 -10.61 102.35 37.35
CA LYS A 93 -10.89 102.17 35.92
C LYS A 93 -10.03 101.05 35.32
N ARG A 94 -8.71 101.08 35.57
CA ARG A 94 -7.77 100.07 35.05
C ARG A 94 -8.07 98.67 35.59
N LYS A 95 -8.47 98.56 36.87
CA LYS A 95 -8.88 97.29 37.49
C LYS A 95 -10.13 96.72 36.82
N SER A 96 -11.15 97.54 36.59
CA SER A 96 -12.39 97.09 35.93
C SER A 96 -12.16 96.59 34.51
N GLU A 97 -11.29 97.25 33.74
CA GLU A 97 -10.90 96.85 32.37
C GLU A 97 -10.21 95.47 32.38
N LEU A 98 -9.27 95.24 33.29
CA LEU A 98 -8.57 93.95 33.42
C LEU A 98 -9.51 92.81 33.82
N TYR A 99 -10.46 93.03 34.73
CA TYR A 99 -11.46 92.01 35.07
C TYR A 99 -12.35 91.66 33.87
N ALA A 100 -12.77 92.65 33.08
CA ALA A 100 -13.59 92.42 31.90
C ALA A 100 -12.85 91.67 30.79
N ASP A 101 -11.54 91.91 30.61
CA ASP A 101 -10.70 91.15 29.69
C ASP A 101 -10.50 89.71 30.17
N PHE A 102 -10.25 89.49 31.46
CA PHE A 102 -10.06 88.16 32.04
C PHE A 102 -11.30 87.27 31.88
N ILE A 103 -12.50 87.81 32.14
CA ILE A 103 -13.76 87.06 32.00
C ILE A 103 -14.01 86.67 30.52
N ARG A 104 -13.79 87.60 29.58
CA ARG A 104 -13.94 87.30 28.14
C ARG A 104 -12.98 86.20 27.69
N GLY A 105 -11.71 86.26 28.11
CA GLY A 105 -10.73 85.20 27.80
C GLY A 105 -11.14 83.83 28.35
N SER A 106 -11.66 83.80 29.58
CA SER A 106 -12.07 82.57 30.25
C SER A 106 -13.27 81.89 29.56
N ILE A 107 -14.25 82.66 29.08
CA ILE A 107 -15.42 82.12 28.36
C ILE A 107 -14.99 81.50 27.02
N VAL A 108 -14.13 82.17 26.26
CA VAL A 108 -13.64 81.66 24.98
C VAL A 108 -12.90 80.34 25.16
N ALA A 109 -12.04 80.24 26.18
CA ALA A 109 -11.33 79.00 26.48
C ALA A 109 -12.28 77.83 26.79
N LEU A 110 -13.30 78.07 27.62
CA LEU A 110 -14.29 77.06 27.98
C LEU A 110 -15.07 76.53 26.77
N VAL A 111 -15.53 77.43 25.88
CA VAL A 111 -16.27 77.06 24.67
C VAL A 111 -15.41 76.20 23.74
N VAL A 112 -14.14 76.56 23.56
CA VAL A 112 -13.20 75.77 22.74
C VAL A 112 -13.01 74.37 23.32
N THR A 113 -12.84 74.24 24.64
CA THR A 113 -12.70 72.92 25.28
C THR A 113 -13.94 72.06 25.09
N ILE A 114 -15.14 72.62 25.25
CA ILE A 114 -16.40 71.88 25.05
C ILE A 114 -16.53 71.42 23.60
N LEU A 115 -16.20 72.27 22.62
CA LEU A 115 -16.24 71.89 21.21
C LEU A 115 -15.26 70.76 20.87
N VAL A 116 -14.06 70.79 21.43
CA VAL A 116 -13.07 69.71 21.25
C VAL A 116 -13.58 68.40 21.85
N VAL A 117 -14.19 68.43 23.03
CA VAL A 117 -14.76 67.23 23.67
C VAL A 117 -15.92 66.66 22.85
N ILE A 118 -16.83 67.52 22.37
CA ILE A 118 -17.96 67.09 21.51
C ILE A 118 -17.44 66.48 20.21
N LEU A 119 -16.47 67.12 19.55
CA LEU A 119 -15.86 66.59 18.33
C LEU A 119 -15.20 65.23 18.58
N CYS A 120 -14.50 65.08 19.70
CA CYS A 120 -13.85 63.83 20.08
C CYS A 120 -14.88 62.70 20.32
N LEU A 121 -15.99 63.01 21.01
CA LEU A 121 -17.08 62.05 21.23
C LEU A 121 -17.79 61.65 19.93
N LEU A 122 -17.98 62.58 18.98
CA LEU A 122 -18.56 62.27 17.67
C LEU A 122 -17.64 61.36 16.84
N VAL A 123 -16.33 61.65 16.81
CA VAL A 123 -15.34 60.81 16.13
C VAL A 123 -15.28 59.42 16.76
N MET A 124 -15.23 59.32 18.10
CA MET A 124 -15.27 58.02 18.78
C MET A 124 -16.53 57.23 18.43
N ARG A 125 -17.71 57.88 18.43
CA ARG A 125 -18.98 57.20 18.15
C ARG A 125 -19.06 56.68 16.71
N THR A 126 -18.56 57.44 15.74
CA THR A 126 -18.54 57.05 14.33
C THR A 126 -17.55 55.91 14.06
N VAL A 127 -16.34 55.96 14.62
CA VAL A 127 -15.34 54.91 14.47
C VAL A 127 -15.80 53.61 15.12
N SER A 128 -16.31 53.65 16.36
CA SER A 128 -16.79 52.45 17.05
C SER A 128 -17.98 51.79 16.35
N ALA A 129 -18.83 52.55 15.65
CA ALA A 129 -19.93 51.98 14.87
C ALA A 129 -19.42 51.14 13.69
N ILE A 130 -18.40 51.63 12.96
CA ILE A 130 -17.83 50.94 11.80
C ILE A 130 -17.13 49.65 12.22
N ILE A 131 -16.33 49.69 13.28
CA ILE A 131 -15.59 48.52 13.79
C ILE A 131 -16.55 47.39 14.17
N ARG A 132 -17.63 47.70 14.91
CA ARG A 132 -18.63 46.70 15.31
C ARG A 132 -19.31 46.03 14.11
N VAL A 133 -19.56 46.77 13.03
CA VAL A 133 -20.16 46.20 11.81
C VAL A 133 -19.19 45.23 11.14
N ILE A 134 -17.91 45.59 11.00
CA ILE A 134 -16.89 44.72 10.41
C ILE A 134 -16.66 43.48 11.30
N GLU A 135 -16.59 43.66 12.61
CA GLU A 135 -16.44 42.57 13.59
C GLU A 135 -17.60 41.56 13.50
N THR A 136 -18.85 42.05 13.54
CA THR A 136 -20.04 41.19 13.44
C THR A 136 -20.06 40.43 12.11
N ARG A 137 -19.66 41.08 11.01
CA ARG A 137 -19.58 40.43 9.70
C ARG A 137 -18.45 39.40 9.62
N MET A 138 -17.31 39.66 10.25
CA MET A 138 -16.20 38.70 10.35
C MET A 138 -16.62 37.48 11.18
N GLY A 139 -17.35 37.68 12.29
CA GLY A 139 -17.93 36.60 13.09
C GLY A 139 -18.86 35.71 12.27
N LYS A 140 -19.83 36.30 11.57
CA LYS A 140 -20.74 35.55 10.68
C LYS A 140 -20.02 34.82 9.55
N LEU A 141 -18.93 35.39 9.02
CA LEU A 141 -18.11 34.72 8.02
C LEU A 141 -17.37 33.51 8.61
N ALA A 142 -16.86 33.61 9.84
CA ALA A 142 -16.26 32.49 10.56
C ALA A 142 -17.30 31.39 10.87
N ASP A 143 -18.56 31.77 11.08
CA ASP A 143 -19.69 30.84 11.22
C ASP A 143 -20.17 30.23 9.89
N GLY A 144 -19.53 30.58 8.76
CA GLY A 144 -19.79 30.00 7.44
C GLY A 144 -20.83 30.75 6.58
N GLU A 145 -21.35 31.91 7.01
CA GLU A 145 -22.28 32.73 6.23
C GLU A 145 -21.56 33.58 5.17
N THR A 146 -21.35 33.03 3.97
CA THR A 146 -20.61 33.72 2.88
C THR A 146 -21.48 34.54 1.92
N GLN A 147 -22.81 34.46 2.02
CA GLN A 147 -23.73 34.98 1.00
C GLN A 147 -23.83 36.51 0.95
N ALA A 148 -23.72 37.19 2.09
CA ALA A 148 -23.86 38.64 2.16
C ALA A 148 -22.49 39.37 2.01
N PRO A 149 -22.44 40.52 1.32
CA PRO A 149 -21.20 41.25 1.07
C PRO A 149 -20.60 41.86 2.34
N ILE A 150 -19.30 42.13 2.34
CA ILE A 150 -18.64 42.88 3.42
C ILE A 150 -18.94 44.38 3.26
N PRO A 151 -19.62 45.03 4.22
CA PRO A 151 -19.93 46.46 4.17
C PRO A 151 -18.66 47.33 4.11
N PHE A 152 -18.76 48.52 3.50
CA PHE A 152 -17.70 49.53 3.42
C PHE A 152 -16.45 49.15 2.59
N ALA A 153 -16.47 48.05 1.84
CA ALA A 153 -15.34 47.65 0.97
C ALA A 153 -14.98 48.68 -0.13
N THR A 154 -15.94 49.54 -0.52
CA THR A 154 -15.76 50.62 -1.51
C THR A 154 -15.12 51.89 -0.95
N ARG A 155 -14.92 51.96 0.37
CA ARG A 155 -14.37 53.12 1.05
C ARG A 155 -12.86 53.23 0.82
N LYS A 156 -12.34 54.44 0.61
CA LYS A 156 -10.93 54.66 0.22
C LYS A 156 -9.97 54.90 1.39
N ASP A 157 -10.44 54.77 2.63
CA ASP A 157 -9.64 54.93 3.85
C ASP A 157 -9.16 53.59 4.41
N GLU A 158 -8.46 53.64 5.55
CA GLU A 158 -7.86 52.50 6.23
C GLU A 158 -8.91 51.46 6.66
N PHE A 159 -10.10 51.92 7.06
CA PHE A 159 -11.23 51.05 7.39
C PHE A 159 -11.78 50.32 6.16
N GLY A 160 -11.84 51.00 5.01
CA GLY A 160 -12.09 50.36 3.72
C GLY A 160 -11.02 49.35 3.32
N GLY A 161 -9.76 49.60 3.71
CA GLY A 161 -8.65 48.65 3.57
C GLY A 161 -8.92 47.33 4.30
N ILE A 162 -9.31 47.40 5.58
CA ILE A 162 -9.67 46.23 6.38
C ILE A 162 -10.88 45.50 5.77
N ALA A 163 -11.92 46.23 5.36
CA ALA A 163 -13.10 45.64 4.73
C ALA A 163 -12.76 44.87 3.43
N ARG A 164 -11.83 45.37 2.61
CA ARG A 164 -11.34 44.65 1.42
C ARG A 164 -10.55 43.39 1.78
N SER A 165 -9.71 43.43 2.82
CA SER A 165 -9.01 42.23 3.29
C SER A 165 -9.99 41.15 3.75
N VAL A 166 -11.05 41.52 4.48
CA VAL A 166 -12.11 40.61 4.89
C VAL A 166 -12.91 40.08 3.69
N GLU A 167 -13.12 40.89 2.65
CA GLU A 167 -13.75 40.46 1.40
C GLU A 167 -12.92 39.39 0.66
N VAL A 168 -11.58 39.48 0.68
CA VAL A 168 -10.71 38.41 0.15
C VAL A 168 -10.93 37.10 0.92
N PHE A 169 -11.04 37.16 2.25
CA PHE A 169 -11.37 35.97 3.06
C PHE A 169 -12.75 35.39 2.71
N ARG A 170 -13.76 36.23 2.47
CA ARG A 170 -15.09 35.79 2.04
C ARG A 170 -15.03 35.07 0.70
N GLN A 171 -14.30 35.63 -0.27
CA GLN A 171 -14.13 35.00 -1.59
C GLN A 171 -13.39 33.67 -1.50
N SER A 172 -12.36 33.57 -0.65
CA SER A 172 -11.67 32.31 -0.38
C SER A 172 -12.59 31.27 0.26
N ALA A 173 -13.46 31.66 1.20
CA ALA A 173 -14.43 30.76 1.81
C ALA A 173 -15.48 30.23 0.80
N ILE A 174 -15.94 31.08 -0.12
CA ILE A 174 -16.83 30.65 -1.22
C ILE A 174 -16.12 29.67 -2.14
N ARG A 175 -14.88 29.99 -2.54
CA ARG A 175 -14.08 29.15 -3.42
C ARG A 175 -13.79 27.79 -2.78
N ASN A 176 -13.43 27.76 -1.49
CA ASN A 176 -13.21 26.51 -0.76
C ASN A 176 -14.47 25.64 -0.74
N LYS A 177 -15.65 26.22 -0.46
CA LYS A 177 -16.92 25.48 -0.47
C LYS A 177 -17.27 24.92 -1.86
N GLN A 178 -16.96 25.67 -2.93
CA GLN A 178 -17.15 25.19 -4.31
C GLN A 178 -16.17 24.06 -4.66
N LEU A 179 -14.90 24.20 -4.27
CA LEU A 179 -13.88 23.18 -4.47
C LEU A 179 -14.19 21.90 -3.67
N GLU A 180 -14.72 22.02 -2.45
CA GLU A 180 -15.17 20.88 -1.65
C GLU A 180 -16.33 20.13 -2.34
N ALA A 181 -17.32 20.85 -2.85
CA ALA A 181 -18.44 20.25 -3.58
C ALA A 181 -17.99 19.56 -4.88
N GLU A 182 -17.04 20.14 -5.60
CA GLU A 182 -16.46 19.55 -6.82
C GLU A 182 -15.59 18.34 -6.49
N ALA A 183 -14.78 18.40 -5.42
CA ALA A 183 -13.95 17.30 -4.96
C ALA A 183 -14.79 16.11 -4.50
N GLU A 184 -15.89 16.35 -3.79
CA GLU A 184 -16.82 15.31 -3.36
C GLU A 184 -17.53 14.66 -4.55
N HIS A 185 -18.01 15.45 -5.52
CA HIS A 185 -18.60 14.91 -6.74
C HIS A 185 -17.60 14.08 -7.56
N ASN A 186 -16.35 14.54 -7.67
CA ASN A 186 -15.28 13.79 -8.34
C ASN A 186 -14.90 12.52 -7.58
N ARG A 187 -14.88 12.55 -6.24
CA ARG A 187 -14.65 11.37 -5.41
C ARG A 187 -15.76 10.33 -5.62
N GLN A 188 -17.01 10.75 -5.54
CA GLN A 188 -18.17 9.86 -5.75
C GLN A 188 -18.16 9.25 -7.15
N ARG A 189 -17.84 10.04 -8.19
CA ARG A 189 -17.70 9.51 -9.56
C ARG A 189 -16.55 8.51 -9.67
N SER A 190 -15.38 8.81 -9.10
CA SER A 190 -14.24 7.89 -9.14
C SER A 190 -14.50 6.60 -8.36
N GLU A 191 -15.17 6.68 -7.21
CA GLU A 191 -15.57 5.52 -6.42
C GLU A 191 -16.61 4.67 -7.17
N ALA A 192 -17.59 5.29 -7.81
CA ALA A 192 -18.58 4.59 -8.64
C ALA A 192 -17.93 3.90 -9.85
N GLU A 193 -17.03 4.59 -10.56
CA GLU A 193 -16.27 4.01 -11.69
C GLU A 193 -15.39 2.85 -11.23
N ARG A 194 -14.67 2.97 -10.10
CA ARG A 194 -13.87 1.88 -9.52
C ARG A 194 -14.74 0.68 -9.13
N ALA A 195 -15.88 0.91 -8.48
CA ALA A 195 -16.81 -0.14 -8.09
C ALA A 195 -17.43 -0.85 -9.29
N GLU A 196 -17.66 -0.15 -10.40
CA GLU A 196 -18.15 -0.76 -11.65
C GLU A 196 -17.07 -1.58 -12.35
N VAL A 197 -15.84 -1.05 -12.46
CA VAL A 197 -14.70 -1.79 -13.03
C VAL A 197 -14.40 -3.05 -12.22
N GLN A 198 -14.42 -2.96 -10.89
CA GLN A 198 -14.20 -4.10 -10.01
C GLN A 198 -15.31 -5.16 -10.19
N ARG A 199 -16.59 -4.75 -10.20
CA ARG A 199 -17.70 -5.69 -10.43
C ARG A 199 -17.61 -6.40 -11.78
N ARG A 200 -17.20 -5.69 -12.84
CA ARG A 200 -16.98 -6.29 -14.16
C ARG A 200 -15.82 -7.27 -14.14
N ALA A 201 -14.69 -6.91 -13.51
CA ALA A 201 -13.53 -7.78 -13.40
C ALA A 201 -13.84 -9.06 -12.59
N GLU A 202 -14.63 -8.94 -11.51
CA GLU A 202 -15.09 -10.08 -10.70
C GLU A 202 -16.06 -10.97 -11.48
N ALA A 203 -17.04 -10.40 -12.18
CA ALA A 203 -17.98 -11.14 -13.03
C ALA A 203 -17.25 -11.89 -14.17
N ASP A 204 -16.30 -11.24 -14.84
CA ASP A 204 -15.48 -11.87 -15.88
C ASP A 204 -14.60 -13.00 -15.29
N ALA A 205 -14.06 -12.82 -14.08
CA ALA A 205 -13.26 -13.85 -13.42
C ALA A 205 -14.12 -15.06 -13.00
N GLU A 206 -15.32 -14.82 -12.50
CA GLU A 206 -16.28 -15.84 -12.12
C GLU A 206 -16.78 -16.62 -13.35
N GLU A 207 -17.06 -15.94 -14.46
CA GLU A 207 -17.44 -16.60 -15.72
C GLU A 207 -16.32 -17.52 -16.22
N ARG A 208 -15.06 -17.05 -16.20
CA ARG A 208 -13.89 -17.86 -16.60
C ARG A 208 -13.71 -19.09 -15.70
N LEU A 209 -13.89 -18.92 -14.39
CA LEU A 209 -13.82 -20.01 -13.41
C LEU A 209 -14.94 -21.03 -13.65
N ASN A 210 -16.17 -20.58 -13.84
CA ASN A 210 -17.34 -21.44 -14.07
C ASN A 210 -17.22 -22.21 -15.40
N LYS A 211 -16.71 -21.57 -16.46
CA LYS A 211 -16.43 -22.28 -17.72
C LYS A 211 -15.37 -23.37 -17.54
N ALA A 212 -14.23 -23.04 -16.93
CA ALA A 212 -13.15 -24.00 -16.74
C ALA A 212 -13.56 -25.19 -15.85
N THR A 213 -14.19 -24.91 -14.71
CA THR A 213 -14.65 -25.95 -13.78
C THR A 213 -15.82 -26.76 -14.33
N GLY A 214 -16.76 -26.13 -15.04
CA GLY A 214 -17.90 -26.80 -15.68
C GLY A 214 -17.46 -27.75 -16.80
N ALA A 215 -16.56 -27.30 -17.67
CA ALA A 215 -15.98 -28.15 -18.73
C ALA A 215 -15.18 -29.31 -18.14
N LEU A 216 -14.38 -29.09 -17.09
CA LEU A 216 -13.66 -30.16 -16.41
C LEU A 216 -14.61 -31.16 -15.74
N ALA A 217 -15.65 -30.68 -15.05
CA ALA A 217 -16.65 -31.55 -14.44
C ALA A 217 -17.40 -32.42 -15.47
N SER A 218 -17.71 -31.84 -16.63
CA SER A 218 -18.30 -32.58 -17.76
C SER A 218 -17.33 -33.65 -18.29
N GLY A 219 -16.07 -33.29 -18.50
CA GLY A 219 -15.03 -34.23 -18.94
C GLY A 219 -14.81 -35.37 -17.97
N LEU A 220 -14.73 -35.08 -16.66
CA LEU A 220 -14.60 -36.09 -15.61
C LEU A 220 -15.82 -37.01 -15.51
N ARG A 221 -17.03 -36.50 -15.77
CA ARG A 221 -18.24 -37.33 -15.81
C ARG A 221 -18.23 -38.30 -16.99
N GLN A 222 -17.86 -37.82 -18.19
CA GLN A 222 -17.69 -38.67 -19.37
C GLN A 222 -16.62 -39.74 -19.14
N LEU A 223 -15.49 -39.36 -18.53
CA LEU A 223 -14.43 -40.29 -18.18
C LEU A 223 -14.91 -41.36 -17.19
N ALA A 224 -15.69 -40.96 -16.17
CA ALA A 224 -16.27 -41.89 -15.19
C ALA A 224 -17.31 -42.85 -15.81
N ASP A 225 -18.02 -42.41 -16.85
CA ASP A 225 -18.93 -43.25 -17.64
C ASP A 225 -18.16 -44.18 -18.61
N GLY A 226 -16.83 -44.10 -18.64
CA GLY A 226 -15.97 -44.96 -19.47
C GLY A 226 -15.69 -44.41 -20.86
N ASP A 227 -16.10 -43.18 -21.18
CA ASP A 227 -15.75 -42.53 -22.44
C ASP A 227 -14.31 -42.02 -22.38
N MET A 228 -13.40 -42.73 -23.07
CA MET A 228 -11.98 -42.40 -23.15
C MET A 228 -11.64 -41.49 -24.33
N ASN A 229 -12.65 -41.05 -25.10
CA ASN A 229 -12.50 -40.04 -26.14
C ASN A 229 -12.93 -38.64 -25.65
N CYS A 230 -13.26 -38.50 -24.36
CA CYS A 230 -13.58 -37.21 -23.80
C CYS A 230 -12.34 -36.30 -23.79
N GLU A 231 -12.37 -35.24 -24.62
CA GLU A 231 -11.30 -34.25 -24.68
C GLU A 231 -11.91 -32.84 -24.60
N ILE A 232 -11.31 -31.99 -23.77
CA ILE A 232 -11.74 -30.60 -23.63
C ILE A 232 -11.06 -29.77 -24.74
N HIS A 233 -11.85 -29.41 -25.75
CA HIS A 233 -11.39 -28.66 -26.92
C HIS A 233 -11.48 -27.13 -26.73
N GLU A 234 -12.40 -26.68 -25.88
CA GLU A 234 -12.58 -25.25 -25.60
C GLU A 234 -11.34 -24.69 -24.89
N GLN A 235 -10.79 -23.60 -25.42
CA GLN A 235 -9.65 -22.93 -24.78
C GLN A 235 -10.09 -22.26 -23.49
N PHE A 236 -9.31 -22.46 -22.43
CA PHE A 236 -9.55 -21.79 -21.17
C PHE A 236 -8.81 -20.46 -21.11
N ALA A 237 -9.16 -19.65 -20.11
CA ALA A 237 -8.35 -18.48 -19.78
C ALA A 237 -6.90 -18.93 -19.46
N PRO A 238 -5.88 -18.10 -19.74
CA PRO A 238 -4.47 -18.51 -19.64
C PRO A 238 -4.09 -19.14 -18.29
N GLN A 239 -4.67 -18.68 -17.19
CA GLN A 239 -4.45 -19.22 -15.84
C GLN A 239 -4.96 -20.65 -15.61
N PHE A 240 -5.89 -21.14 -16.45
CA PHE A 240 -6.52 -22.46 -16.33
C PHE A 240 -6.14 -23.40 -17.49
N GLU A 241 -5.38 -22.91 -18.48
CA GLU A 241 -5.03 -23.70 -19.66
C GLU A 241 -4.21 -24.96 -19.32
N ALA A 242 -3.36 -24.88 -18.29
CA ALA A 242 -2.64 -26.05 -17.77
C ALA A 242 -3.59 -27.17 -17.31
N LEU A 243 -4.69 -26.83 -16.64
CA LEU A 243 -5.68 -27.79 -16.16
C LEU A 243 -6.34 -28.55 -17.31
N ARG A 244 -6.65 -27.85 -18.41
CA ARG A 244 -7.19 -28.46 -19.64
C ARG A 244 -6.19 -29.42 -20.27
N GLN A 245 -4.92 -29.01 -20.36
CA GLN A 245 -3.85 -29.82 -20.94
C GLN A 245 -3.60 -31.08 -20.11
N ASP A 246 -3.45 -30.94 -18.80
CA ASP A 246 -3.20 -32.06 -17.89
C ASP A 246 -4.35 -33.08 -17.92
N PHE A 247 -5.61 -32.62 -17.96
CA PHE A 247 -6.77 -33.49 -18.15
C PHE A 247 -6.69 -34.27 -19.47
N ASN A 248 -6.49 -33.59 -20.59
CA ASN A 248 -6.43 -34.24 -21.92
C ASN A 248 -5.24 -35.21 -22.04
N ILE A 249 -4.09 -34.87 -21.46
CA ILE A 249 -2.91 -35.77 -21.40
C ILE A 249 -3.26 -37.02 -20.60
N SER A 250 -3.91 -36.87 -19.46
CA SER A 250 -4.30 -37.99 -18.60
C SER A 250 -5.28 -38.94 -19.30
N VAL A 251 -6.30 -38.40 -19.98
CA VAL A 251 -7.25 -39.19 -20.77
C VAL A 251 -6.54 -39.92 -21.90
N LYS A 252 -5.64 -39.25 -22.62
CA LYS A 252 -4.86 -39.87 -23.69
C LYS A 252 -4.00 -41.04 -23.16
N GLN A 253 -3.28 -40.85 -22.06
CA GLN A 253 -2.46 -41.90 -21.47
C GLN A 253 -3.31 -43.10 -21.03
N LEU A 254 -4.47 -42.85 -20.41
CA LEU A 254 -5.38 -43.92 -20.01
C LEU A 254 -5.93 -44.69 -21.23
N ARG A 255 -6.30 -43.97 -22.29
CA ARG A 255 -6.72 -44.57 -23.58
C ARG A 255 -5.62 -45.45 -24.17
N ASP A 256 -4.37 -44.98 -24.19
CA ASP A 256 -3.24 -45.75 -24.71
C ASP A 256 -3.00 -47.04 -23.89
N VAL A 257 -3.15 -46.98 -22.57
CA VAL A 257 -3.06 -48.16 -21.69
C VAL A 257 -4.18 -49.16 -22.01
N LEU A 258 -5.43 -48.70 -22.16
CA LEU A 258 -6.56 -49.59 -22.47
C LEU A 258 -6.42 -50.24 -23.85
N ILE A 259 -5.90 -49.52 -24.85
CA ILE A 259 -5.56 -50.09 -26.16
C ILE A 259 -4.52 -51.20 -26.00
N SER A 260 -3.47 -50.96 -25.20
CA SER A 260 -2.45 -51.97 -24.96
C SER A 260 -3.02 -53.22 -24.27
N VAL A 261 -3.91 -53.04 -23.29
CA VAL A 261 -4.60 -54.16 -22.61
C VAL A 261 -5.47 -54.94 -23.60
N GLY A 262 -6.22 -54.25 -24.47
CA GLY A 262 -7.05 -54.87 -25.51
C GLY A 262 -6.22 -55.70 -26.50
N ASN A 263 -5.05 -55.20 -26.90
CA ASN A 263 -4.11 -55.93 -27.75
C ASN A 263 -3.56 -57.18 -27.05
N SER A 264 -3.18 -57.07 -25.77
CA SER A 264 -2.73 -58.23 -24.99
C SER A 264 -3.83 -59.28 -24.81
N ALA A 265 -5.06 -58.87 -24.50
CA ALA A 265 -6.20 -59.78 -24.40
C ALA A 265 -6.48 -60.51 -25.72
N SER A 266 -6.39 -59.80 -26.85
CA SER A 266 -6.55 -60.39 -28.18
C SER A 266 -5.46 -61.41 -28.50
N ALA A 267 -4.21 -61.13 -28.13
CA ALA A 267 -3.10 -62.06 -28.30
C ALA A 267 -3.27 -63.32 -27.42
N VAL A 268 -3.73 -63.17 -26.18
CA VAL A 268 -4.03 -64.31 -25.28
C VAL A 268 -5.19 -65.15 -25.84
N GLN A 269 -6.24 -64.52 -26.36
CA GLN A 269 -7.37 -65.23 -26.97
C GLN A 269 -6.91 -66.03 -28.20
N ALA A 270 -6.09 -65.44 -29.07
CA ALA A 270 -5.53 -66.13 -30.23
C ALA A 270 -4.65 -67.32 -29.81
N GLY A 271 -3.70 -67.10 -28.89
CA GLY A 271 -2.83 -68.17 -28.38
C GLY A 271 -3.60 -69.29 -27.68
N SER A 272 -4.67 -68.96 -26.94
CA SER A 272 -5.55 -69.96 -26.32
C SER A 272 -6.28 -70.81 -27.38
N GLY A 273 -6.70 -70.19 -28.48
CA GLY A 273 -7.27 -70.90 -29.63
C GLY A 273 -6.28 -71.88 -30.28
N GLU A 274 -5.03 -71.44 -30.49
CA GLU A 274 -3.96 -72.30 -31.02
C GLU A 274 -3.64 -73.48 -30.08
N ILE A 275 -3.57 -73.24 -28.77
CA ILE A 275 -3.35 -74.30 -27.77
C ILE A 275 -4.51 -75.30 -27.79
N SER A 276 -5.75 -74.84 -27.84
CA SER A 276 -6.92 -75.73 -27.92
C SER A 276 -6.86 -76.62 -29.16
N GLN A 277 -6.54 -76.04 -30.32
CA GLN A 277 -6.39 -76.78 -31.58
C GLN A 277 -5.24 -77.81 -31.49
N ALA A 278 -4.12 -77.42 -30.88
CA ALA A 278 -2.98 -78.32 -30.69
C ALA A 278 -3.30 -79.46 -29.73
N ALA A 279 -4.04 -79.19 -28.66
CA ALA A 279 -4.50 -80.18 -27.69
C ALA A 279 -5.45 -81.20 -28.33
N ASP A 280 -6.42 -80.76 -29.14
CA ASP A 280 -7.32 -81.66 -29.88
C ASP A 280 -6.55 -82.57 -30.85
N ASN A 281 -5.58 -82.00 -31.58
CA ASN A 281 -4.73 -82.77 -32.48
C ASN A 281 -3.86 -83.79 -31.73
N LEU A 282 -3.33 -83.41 -30.56
CA LEU A 282 -2.54 -84.31 -29.72
C LEU A 282 -3.41 -85.44 -29.16
N ALA A 283 -4.60 -85.13 -28.65
CA ALA A 283 -5.55 -86.12 -28.15
C ALA A 283 -5.87 -87.17 -29.22
N ARG A 284 -6.21 -86.73 -30.44
CA ARG A 284 -6.49 -87.62 -31.57
C ARG A 284 -5.28 -88.48 -31.97
N ARG A 285 -4.07 -87.90 -31.92
CA ARG A 285 -2.83 -88.67 -32.14
C ARG A 285 -2.56 -89.68 -31.04
N THR A 286 -2.83 -89.34 -29.78
CA THR A 286 -2.69 -90.24 -28.64
C THR A 286 -3.68 -91.39 -28.73
N GLU A 287 -4.93 -91.14 -29.12
CA GLU A 287 -5.92 -92.19 -29.41
C GLU A 287 -5.43 -93.14 -30.52
N GLN A 288 -4.91 -92.59 -31.62
CA GLN A 288 -4.39 -93.39 -32.73
C GLN A 288 -3.15 -94.20 -32.31
N GLN A 289 -2.25 -93.64 -31.50
CA GLN A 289 -1.10 -94.37 -30.96
C GLN A 289 -1.53 -95.48 -29.99
N ALA A 290 -2.54 -95.24 -29.16
CA ALA A 290 -3.08 -96.27 -28.28
C ALA A 290 -3.64 -97.45 -29.08
N ALA A 291 -4.39 -97.19 -30.15
CA ALA A 291 -4.88 -98.23 -31.06
C ALA A 291 -3.74 -99.02 -31.72
N SER A 292 -2.70 -98.35 -32.22
CA SER A 292 -1.54 -99.06 -32.81
C SER A 292 -0.76 -99.88 -31.77
N LEU A 293 -0.69 -99.43 -30.51
CA LEU A 293 -0.10 -100.19 -29.41
C LEU A 293 -0.91 -101.45 -29.08
N GLU A 294 -2.25 -101.36 -29.14
CA GLU A 294 -3.15 -102.50 -28.95
C GLU A 294 -2.97 -103.55 -30.06
N GLU A 295 -2.89 -103.12 -31.32
CA GLU A 295 -2.57 -104.01 -32.46
C GLU A 295 -1.20 -104.66 -32.31
N THR A 296 -0.19 -103.90 -31.88
CA THR A 296 1.18 -104.41 -31.67
C THR A 296 1.20 -105.44 -30.54
N ALA A 297 0.47 -105.20 -29.45
CA ALA A 297 0.34 -106.16 -28.35
C ALA A 297 -0.32 -107.46 -28.80
N ALA A 298 -1.40 -107.37 -29.58
CA ALA A 298 -2.06 -108.55 -30.14
C ALA A 298 -1.12 -109.34 -31.08
N ALA A 299 -0.37 -108.65 -31.95
CA ALA A 299 0.62 -109.29 -32.82
C ALA A 299 1.75 -109.96 -32.02
N LEU A 300 2.21 -109.35 -30.92
CA LEU A 300 3.19 -109.96 -30.03
C LEU A 300 2.66 -111.21 -29.33
N GLU A 301 1.38 -111.24 -28.97
CA GLU A 301 0.74 -112.41 -28.37
C GLU A 301 0.65 -113.58 -29.36
N GLU A 302 0.34 -113.29 -30.64
CA GLU A 302 0.38 -114.27 -31.73
C GLU A 302 1.80 -114.81 -31.96
N ILE A 303 2.81 -113.94 -32.01
CA ILE A 303 4.21 -114.34 -32.13
C ILE A 303 4.62 -115.24 -30.96
N THR A 304 4.27 -114.85 -29.73
CA THR A 304 4.59 -115.62 -28.53
C THR A 304 3.97 -117.02 -28.58
N THR A 305 2.72 -117.12 -29.05
CA THR A 305 2.03 -118.39 -29.27
C THR A 305 2.74 -119.25 -30.32
N ASN A 306 3.15 -118.66 -31.44
CA ASN A 306 3.89 -119.34 -32.50
C ASN A 306 5.27 -119.81 -32.04
N VAL A 307 6.00 -119.02 -31.25
CA VAL A 307 7.29 -119.39 -30.65
C VAL A 307 7.12 -120.58 -29.70
N LYS A 308 6.09 -120.55 -28.84
CA LYS A 308 5.76 -121.66 -27.93
C LYS A 308 5.45 -122.95 -28.69
N SER A 309 4.64 -122.85 -29.76
CA SER A 309 4.33 -123.98 -30.65
C SER A 309 5.57 -124.52 -31.35
N THR A 310 6.41 -123.64 -31.90
CA THR A 310 7.68 -124.00 -32.55
C THR A 310 8.61 -124.70 -31.58
N SER A 311 8.79 -124.18 -30.36
CA SER A 311 9.60 -124.83 -29.32
C SER A 311 9.09 -126.23 -28.96
N LYS A 312 7.77 -126.40 -28.84
CA LYS A 312 7.16 -127.72 -28.61
C LYS A 312 7.49 -128.68 -29.76
N ARG A 313 7.30 -128.25 -31.00
CA ARG A 313 7.62 -129.06 -32.20
C ARG A 313 9.11 -129.39 -32.30
N THR A 314 10.00 -128.48 -31.90
CA THR A 314 11.45 -128.75 -31.84
C THR A 314 11.76 -129.82 -30.79
N ASN A 315 11.09 -129.81 -29.63
CA ASN A 315 11.25 -130.87 -28.63
C ASN A 315 10.74 -132.22 -29.15
N GLU A 316 9.57 -132.25 -29.79
CA GLU A 316 9.02 -133.46 -30.42
C GLU A 316 9.98 -134.01 -31.50
N ALA A 317 10.52 -133.14 -32.36
CA ALA A 317 11.52 -133.52 -33.38
C ALA A 317 12.82 -134.04 -32.74
N ARG A 318 13.28 -133.43 -31.65
CA ARG A 318 14.47 -133.88 -30.90
C ARG A 318 14.26 -135.30 -30.35
N ASP A 319 13.08 -135.58 -29.81
CA ASP A 319 12.75 -136.88 -29.25
C ASP A 319 12.65 -137.94 -30.36
N LEU A 320 12.06 -137.61 -31.51
CA LEU A 320 12.03 -138.47 -32.71
C LEU A 320 13.45 -138.80 -33.21
N VAL A 321 14.34 -137.81 -33.28
CA VAL A 321 15.75 -138.02 -33.68
C VAL A 321 16.49 -138.90 -32.66
N LYS A 322 16.21 -138.74 -31.36
CA LYS A 322 16.79 -139.58 -30.30
C LYS A 322 16.34 -141.04 -30.45
N GLU A 323 15.07 -141.27 -30.74
CA GLU A 323 14.52 -142.60 -31.03
C GLU A 323 15.15 -143.21 -32.29
N ALA A 324 15.20 -142.45 -33.39
CA ALA A 324 15.83 -142.90 -34.64
C ALA A 324 17.31 -143.27 -34.44
N ARG A 325 18.06 -142.50 -33.65
CA ARG A 325 19.46 -142.81 -33.28
C ARG A 325 19.55 -144.10 -32.46
N SER A 326 18.64 -144.31 -31.51
CA SER A 326 18.57 -145.55 -30.71
C SER A 326 18.32 -146.76 -31.60
N ASN A 327 17.36 -146.66 -32.51
CA ASN A 327 17.02 -147.73 -33.46
C ASN A 327 18.20 -148.02 -34.41
N ALA A 328 18.86 -147.00 -34.94
CA ALA A 328 20.07 -147.18 -35.75
C ALA A 328 21.20 -147.86 -34.97
N GLY A 329 21.34 -147.56 -33.67
CA GLY A 329 22.27 -148.25 -32.77
C GLY A 329 21.97 -149.74 -32.64
N GLN A 330 20.69 -150.11 -32.44
CA GLN A 330 20.26 -151.51 -32.42
C GLN A 330 20.49 -152.21 -33.78
N SER A 331 20.16 -151.55 -34.89
CA SER A 331 20.43 -152.09 -36.24
C SER A 331 21.93 -152.32 -36.47
N SER A 332 22.79 -151.42 -35.98
CA SER A 332 24.25 -151.60 -36.04
C SER A 332 24.71 -152.85 -35.27
N THR A 333 24.12 -153.13 -34.10
CA THR A 333 24.38 -154.39 -33.37
C THR A 333 23.96 -155.61 -34.18
N VAL A 334 22.78 -155.59 -34.80
CA VAL A 334 22.28 -156.71 -35.64
C VAL A 334 23.17 -156.94 -36.85
N VAL A 335 23.57 -155.87 -37.56
CA VAL A 335 24.48 -155.97 -38.70
C VAL A 335 25.86 -156.46 -38.25
N GLY A 336 26.38 -155.99 -37.13
CA GLY A 336 27.64 -156.48 -36.55
C GLY A 336 27.60 -157.98 -36.23
N ASN A 337 26.49 -158.45 -35.65
CA ASN A 337 26.28 -159.89 -35.42
C ASN A 337 26.22 -160.67 -36.74
N ALA A 338 25.60 -160.12 -37.78
CA ALA A 338 25.54 -160.75 -39.10
C ALA A 338 26.92 -160.83 -39.78
N VAL A 339 27.75 -159.78 -39.69
CA VAL A 339 29.13 -159.77 -40.19
C VAL A 339 29.98 -160.81 -39.46
N SER A 340 29.92 -160.85 -38.12
CA SER A 340 30.66 -161.86 -37.33
C SER A 340 30.23 -163.29 -37.66
N ALA A 341 28.94 -163.52 -37.92
CA ALA A 341 28.46 -164.81 -38.40
C ALA A 341 29.04 -165.17 -39.79
N MET A 342 29.15 -164.20 -40.71
CA MET A 342 29.77 -164.40 -42.02
C MET A 342 31.27 -164.66 -41.94
N GLU A 343 32.01 -163.98 -41.06
CA GLU A 343 33.44 -164.27 -40.79
C GLU A 343 33.62 -165.69 -40.25
N ARG A 344 32.74 -166.16 -39.36
CA ARG A 344 32.74 -167.54 -38.89
C ARG A 344 32.46 -168.54 -40.02
N ILE A 345 31.54 -168.22 -40.93
CA ILE A 345 31.26 -169.03 -42.12
C ILE A 345 32.46 -169.06 -43.07
N GLU A 346 33.14 -167.93 -43.27
CA GLU A 346 34.37 -167.84 -44.07
C GLU A 346 35.48 -168.70 -43.45
N GLN A 347 35.75 -168.56 -42.14
CA GLN A 347 36.76 -169.37 -41.46
C GLN A 347 36.46 -170.87 -41.53
N ALA A 348 35.20 -171.27 -41.34
CA ALA A 348 34.78 -172.65 -41.53
C ALA A 348 35.00 -173.12 -42.98
N SER A 349 34.74 -172.26 -43.96
CA SER A 349 34.97 -172.56 -45.38
C SER A 349 36.46 -172.72 -45.71
N ILE A 350 37.35 -171.92 -45.11
CA ILE A 350 38.81 -172.07 -45.23
C ILE A 350 39.27 -173.40 -44.61
N GLN A 351 38.78 -173.73 -43.41
CA GLN A 351 39.08 -175.02 -42.77
C GLN A 351 38.58 -176.19 -43.63
N ILE A 352 37.38 -176.10 -44.21
CA ILE A 352 36.86 -177.09 -45.16
C ILE A 352 37.78 -177.17 -46.38
N SER A 353 38.24 -176.05 -46.93
CA SER A 353 39.18 -176.05 -48.06
C SER A 353 40.53 -176.69 -47.71
N GLN A 354 41.03 -176.52 -46.49
CA GLN A 354 42.24 -177.19 -46.01
C GLN A 354 42.02 -178.70 -45.85
N ILE A 355 40.88 -179.12 -45.29
CA ILE A 355 40.50 -180.53 -45.20
C ILE A 355 40.37 -181.14 -46.60
N ILE A 356 39.74 -180.45 -47.55
CA ILE A 356 39.67 -180.89 -48.96
C ILE A 356 41.07 -181.01 -49.55
N GLY A 357 41.99 -180.07 -49.28
CA GLY A 357 43.38 -180.16 -49.71
C GLY A 357 44.11 -181.40 -49.14
N VAL A 358 43.93 -181.68 -47.85
CA VAL A 358 44.46 -182.91 -47.21
C VAL A 358 43.79 -184.16 -47.77
N ILE A 359 42.48 -184.13 -48.06
CA ILE A 359 41.77 -185.24 -48.72
C ILE A 359 42.32 -185.47 -50.12
N ASP A 360 42.61 -184.42 -50.88
CA ASP A 360 43.22 -184.51 -52.21
C ASP A 360 44.64 -185.10 -52.13
N GLU A 361 45.42 -184.70 -51.12
CA GLU A 361 46.74 -185.29 -50.84
C GLU A 361 46.64 -186.77 -50.41
N ILE A 362 45.68 -187.14 -49.56
CA ILE A 362 45.40 -188.54 -49.18
C ILE A 362 44.93 -189.33 -50.40
N ALA A 363 44.08 -188.76 -51.25
CA ALA A 363 43.62 -189.40 -52.48
C ALA A 363 44.80 -189.64 -53.43
N PHE A 364 45.72 -188.69 -53.56
CA PHE A 364 46.95 -188.84 -54.33
C PHE A 364 47.88 -189.91 -53.74
N GLN A 365 48.09 -189.91 -52.41
CA GLN A 365 48.88 -190.93 -51.72
C GLN A 365 48.24 -192.32 -51.83
N THR A 366 46.92 -192.44 -51.68
CA THR A 366 46.18 -193.71 -51.82
C THR A 366 46.26 -194.22 -53.24
N ASN A 367 46.15 -193.34 -54.23
CA ASN A 367 46.35 -193.67 -55.64
C ASN A 367 47.79 -194.14 -55.92
N LEU A 368 48.79 -193.52 -55.29
CA LEU A 368 50.19 -193.98 -55.35
C LEU A 368 50.42 -195.32 -54.64
N LEU A 369 49.79 -195.54 -53.47
CA LEU A 369 49.87 -196.79 -52.69
C LEU A 369 49.12 -197.94 -53.35
N ALA A 370 48.09 -197.65 -54.14
CA ALA A 370 47.39 -198.64 -54.95
C ALA A 370 48.16 -198.99 -56.24
N LEU A 371 49.09 -198.13 -56.66
CA LEU A 371 49.92 -198.31 -57.85
C LEU A 371 51.27 -198.99 -57.56
N ASN A 372 51.82 -198.79 -56.36
CA ASN A 372 52.95 -199.56 -55.81
C ASN A 372 52.46 -200.87 -55.18
#